data_AF-A0A418GP78-F1
#
_entry.id   AF-A0A418GP78-F1
#
_cell.length_a   1.000
_cell.length_b   1.000
_cell.length_c   1.000
_cell.angle_alpha   90.00
_cell.angle_beta   90.00
_cell.angle_gamma   90.00
#
_symmetry.space_group_name_H-M   'P 1'
#
loop_
_entity.id
_entity.type
_entity.pdbx_description
1 polymer ?
#
loop_
_entity_poly.entity_id
_entity_poly.type
_entity_poly.pdbx_seq_one_letter_code
_entity_poly.pdbx_strand_id
1 'polypeptide(L)'
;TALQPGETWALPADGLQNFSPVTLEGQLLLSGKPPLNIARYIKELKAYPYGCLEQTASGLFPSLYTNAAQLQALGIKGDSDEKRRASVDIGISRLLQMQRDNGGFALWDKNGDEEYWLTAYVMDFLVRAGEQGYSVPTDAINRGNERLLRYLQDPGMMSIPYADNLKASKFAVQSYAALVLARQQKAPLGALREIWEHRADAASGLPLLQLGVALKTMGDAMRGEEAIVLALKTPRNSDERIWLGDYGSPLRDSALMLSLLEENKLLPDEQYSLLNTLSQQAFGERWLSTQESNALFLAARTLQDLPGKWQAQTTFSAEPLTGEKAQTSNLN
;
A
#
# COMPACT_ATOMS: atom_id res chain seq x y z
N THR A 1 12.43 18.19 0.99
CA THR A 1 13.46 18.81 1.84
C THR A 1 12.79 19.60 2.95
N ALA A 2 13.27 19.48 4.19
CA ALA A 2 12.83 20.33 5.31
C ALA A 2 13.68 21.60 5.35
N LEU A 3 13.05 22.75 5.65
CA LEU A 3 13.72 24.05 5.73
C LEU A 3 13.51 24.66 7.11
N GLN A 4 14.59 25.13 7.73
CA GLN A 4 14.50 25.93 8.96
C GLN A 4 13.98 27.34 8.65
N PRO A 5 13.43 28.07 9.64
CA PRO A 5 12.98 29.44 9.44
C PRO A 5 14.08 30.33 8.85
N GLY A 6 13.81 30.95 7.70
CA GLY A 6 14.74 31.83 6.98
C GLY A 6 15.64 31.13 5.96
N GLU A 7 15.68 29.79 5.93
CA GLU A 7 16.41 29.06 4.89
C GLU A 7 15.69 29.14 3.54
N THR A 8 16.48 29.05 2.46
CA THR A 8 15.98 29.09 1.08
C THR A 8 16.41 27.84 0.35
N TRP A 9 15.48 27.24 -0.40
CA TRP A 9 15.76 26.17 -1.34
C TRP A 9 15.57 26.65 -2.76
N ALA A 10 16.49 26.30 -3.64
CA ALA A 10 16.40 26.57 -5.08
C ALA A 10 16.59 25.26 -5.86
N LEU A 11 15.83 25.12 -6.94
CA LEU A 11 16.00 24.01 -7.87
C LEU A 11 17.37 24.13 -8.58
N PRO A 12 18.19 23.06 -8.65
CA PRO A 12 19.46 23.09 -9.36
C PRO A 12 19.28 23.45 -10.84
N ALA A 13 20.16 24.30 -11.37
CA ALA A 13 20.06 24.82 -12.75
C ALA A 13 20.18 23.72 -13.82
N ASP A 14 20.90 22.65 -13.52
CA ASP A 14 21.10 21.46 -14.35
C ASP A 14 19.96 20.42 -14.20
N GLY A 15 19.10 20.57 -13.17
CA GLY A 15 18.05 19.60 -12.84
C GLY A 15 16.96 19.49 -13.92
N LEU A 16 16.81 20.50 -14.78
CA LEU A 16 15.77 20.54 -15.82
C LEU A 16 16.32 20.48 -17.26
N GLN A 17 17.63 20.40 -17.45
CA GLN A 17 18.28 20.58 -18.77
C GLN A 17 17.88 19.53 -19.82
N ASN A 18 17.43 18.35 -19.38
CA ASN A 18 17.09 17.23 -20.26
C ASN A 18 15.59 17.18 -20.63
N PHE A 19 14.77 18.13 -20.18
CA PHE A 19 13.34 18.14 -20.45
C PHE A 19 12.99 19.16 -21.53
N SER A 20 12.12 18.76 -22.47
CA SER A 20 11.51 19.71 -23.39
C SER A 20 10.54 20.62 -22.62
N PRO A 21 10.62 21.95 -22.75
CA PRO A 21 9.71 22.88 -22.07
C PRO A 21 8.23 22.61 -22.35
N VAL A 22 7.90 22.04 -23.53
CA VAL A 22 6.51 21.75 -23.93
C VAL A 22 5.88 20.61 -23.11
N THR A 23 6.71 19.69 -22.60
CA THR A 23 6.25 18.51 -21.85
C THR A 23 6.55 18.60 -20.35
N LEU A 24 7.24 19.66 -19.92
CA LEU A 24 7.66 19.82 -18.54
C LEU A 24 6.49 20.33 -17.70
N GLU A 25 6.01 19.50 -16.78
CA GLU A 25 5.06 19.88 -15.74
C GLU A 25 5.66 19.56 -14.37
N GLY A 26 5.40 20.41 -13.39
CA GLY A 26 5.89 20.25 -12.02
C GLY A 26 4.76 20.25 -10.98
N GLN A 27 5.07 19.72 -9.79
CA GLN A 27 4.20 19.85 -8.62
C GLN A 27 5.05 20.21 -7.40
N LEU A 28 4.61 21.22 -6.65
CA LEU A 28 5.21 21.63 -5.39
C LEU A 28 4.27 21.26 -4.23
N LEU A 29 4.79 20.55 -3.24
CA LEU A 29 4.08 20.17 -2.02
C LEU A 29 4.70 20.90 -0.83
N LEU A 30 3.91 21.70 -0.13
CA LEU A 30 4.32 22.44 1.08
C LEU A 30 3.54 21.93 2.29
N SER A 31 4.22 21.73 3.42
CA SER A 31 3.63 21.16 4.64
C SER A 31 4.45 21.54 5.87
N GLY A 32 3.78 21.70 7.02
CA GLY A 32 4.42 21.89 8.32
C GLY A 32 4.88 20.58 9.00
N LYS A 33 4.55 19.42 8.40
CA LYS A 33 4.97 18.08 8.83
C LYS A 33 5.49 17.25 7.65
N PRO A 34 6.29 16.19 7.87
CA PRO A 34 6.82 15.35 6.79
C PRO A 34 5.70 14.84 5.87
N PRO A 35 5.64 15.26 4.60
CA PRO A 35 4.54 14.93 3.72
C PRO A 35 4.85 13.71 2.84
N LEU A 36 3.79 13.12 2.26
CA LEU A 36 3.89 12.14 1.18
C LEU A 36 3.14 12.71 -0.04
N ASN A 37 3.78 12.73 -1.20
CA ASN A 37 3.17 13.30 -2.41
C ASN A 37 2.19 12.31 -3.06
N ILE A 38 0.98 12.24 -2.51
CA ILE A 38 -0.09 11.37 -3.02
C ILE A 38 -0.40 11.58 -4.51
N ALA A 39 -0.21 12.80 -5.02
CA ALA A 39 -0.49 13.12 -6.42
C ALA A 39 0.47 12.42 -7.39
N ARG A 40 1.74 12.25 -6.99
CA ARG A 40 2.72 11.44 -7.74
C ARG A 40 2.23 10.01 -7.89
N TYR A 41 1.84 9.37 -6.78
CA TYR A 41 1.47 7.96 -6.77
C TYR A 41 0.19 7.69 -7.57
N ILE A 42 -0.81 8.58 -7.49
CA ILE A 42 -2.02 8.49 -8.30
C ILE A 42 -1.69 8.59 -9.80
N LYS A 43 -0.79 9.51 -10.19
CA LYS A 43 -0.37 9.66 -11.59
C LYS A 43 0.40 8.43 -12.09
N GLU A 44 1.34 7.90 -11.30
CA GLU A 44 2.12 6.70 -11.63
C GLU A 44 1.22 5.47 -11.82
N LEU A 45 0.30 5.22 -10.88
CA LEU A 45 -0.63 4.09 -10.93
C LEU A 45 -1.62 4.21 -12.09
N LYS A 46 -2.07 5.42 -12.43
CA LYS A 46 -2.94 5.68 -13.59
C LYS A 46 -2.21 5.51 -14.93
N ALA A 47 -0.92 5.84 -14.98
CA ALA A 47 -0.14 5.80 -16.22
C ALA A 47 0.33 4.38 -16.57
N TYR A 48 0.21 3.41 -15.66
CA TYR A 48 0.77 2.09 -15.84
C TYR A 48 0.01 1.29 -16.93
N PRO A 49 0.66 0.87 -18.03
CA PRO A 49 -0.04 0.38 -19.22
C PRO A 49 -0.27 -1.13 -19.23
N TYR A 50 0.39 -1.88 -18.34
CA TYR A 50 0.33 -3.34 -18.32
C TYR A 50 -0.73 -3.85 -17.35
N GLY A 51 -1.30 -5.02 -17.65
CA GLY A 51 -2.50 -5.56 -17.00
C GLY A 51 -2.29 -6.91 -16.33
N CYS A 52 -1.15 -7.12 -15.67
CA CYS A 52 -1.00 -8.26 -14.76
C CYS A 52 -1.90 -8.09 -13.53
N LEU A 53 -2.10 -9.16 -12.77
CA LEU A 53 -2.95 -9.19 -11.59
C LEU A 53 -2.59 -8.10 -10.56
N GLU A 54 -1.31 -8.05 -10.18
CA GLU A 54 -0.78 -7.10 -9.20
C GLU A 54 -1.00 -5.66 -9.65
N GLN A 55 -0.61 -5.35 -10.88
CA GLN A 55 -0.68 -4.01 -11.47
C GLN A 55 -2.13 -3.55 -11.59
N THR A 56 -3.03 -4.46 -11.98
CA THR A 56 -4.46 -4.18 -12.07
C THR A 56 -5.02 -3.82 -10.69
N ALA A 57 -4.75 -4.60 -9.66
CA ALA A 57 -5.22 -4.31 -8.31
C ALA A 57 -4.61 -3.00 -7.76
N SER A 58 -3.29 -2.81 -7.90
CA SER A 58 -2.57 -1.58 -7.51
C SER A 58 -3.14 -0.33 -8.18
N GLY A 59 -3.44 -0.40 -9.48
CA GLY A 59 -4.04 0.70 -10.24
C GLY A 59 -5.49 1.03 -9.82
N LEU A 60 -6.20 0.07 -9.23
CA LEU A 60 -7.59 0.25 -8.81
C LEU A 60 -7.74 0.82 -7.39
N PHE A 61 -6.76 0.63 -6.52
CA PHE A 61 -6.81 1.18 -5.14
C PHE A 61 -7.01 2.70 -5.09
N PRO A 62 -6.33 3.54 -5.92
CA PRO A 62 -6.62 4.96 -5.99
C PRO A 62 -8.07 5.26 -6.38
N SER A 63 -8.59 4.52 -7.37
CA SER A 63 -9.97 4.67 -7.82
C SER A 63 -10.97 4.22 -6.75
N LEU A 64 -10.58 3.34 -5.83
CA LEU A 64 -11.43 2.89 -4.74
C LEU A 64 -11.61 3.96 -3.66
N TYR A 65 -10.55 4.72 -3.35
CA TYR A 65 -10.51 5.61 -2.20
C TYR A 65 -10.44 7.11 -2.51
N THR A 66 -10.43 7.50 -3.77
CA THR A 66 -10.48 8.91 -4.19
C THR A 66 -11.83 9.27 -4.81
N ASN A 67 -12.14 10.57 -4.83
CA ASN A 67 -13.30 11.13 -5.54
C ASN A 67 -12.90 12.35 -6.39
N ALA A 68 -13.81 12.82 -7.25
CA ALA A 68 -13.52 13.92 -8.17
C ALA A 68 -13.07 15.21 -7.45
N ALA A 69 -13.69 15.55 -6.32
CA ALA A 69 -13.34 16.74 -5.55
C ALA A 69 -11.92 16.64 -4.95
N GLN A 70 -11.54 15.48 -4.42
CA GLN A 70 -10.18 15.23 -3.91
C GLN A 70 -9.13 15.29 -5.02
N LEU A 71 -9.41 14.69 -6.18
CA LEU A 71 -8.50 14.75 -7.32
C LEU A 71 -8.32 16.20 -7.80
N GLN A 72 -9.41 16.96 -7.87
CA GLN A 72 -9.37 18.39 -8.23
C GLN A 72 -8.56 19.21 -7.22
N ALA A 73 -8.73 18.97 -5.91
CA ALA A 73 -7.97 19.64 -4.85
C ALA A 73 -6.46 19.34 -4.92
N LEU A 74 -6.07 18.18 -5.47
CA LEU A 74 -4.68 17.79 -5.74
C LEU A 74 -4.15 18.30 -7.09
N GLY A 75 -4.96 19.04 -7.86
CA GLY A 75 -4.60 19.49 -9.19
C GLY A 75 -4.51 18.37 -10.23
N ILE A 76 -5.17 17.22 -9.97
CA ILE A 76 -5.21 16.06 -10.86
C ILE A 76 -6.48 16.11 -11.69
N LYS A 77 -6.34 16.14 -13.01
CA LYS A 77 -7.47 15.98 -13.93
C LYS A 77 -7.92 14.52 -13.95
N GLY A 78 -9.13 14.29 -13.46
CA GLY A 78 -9.76 12.97 -13.35
C GLY A 78 -11.00 12.82 -14.23
N ASP A 79 -11.52 11.60 -14.25
CA ASP A 79 -12.86 11.31 -14.77
C ASP A 79 -13.92 11.71 -13.72
N SER A 80 -15.19 11.82 -14.14
CA SER A 80 -16.34 11.95 -13.22
C SER A 80 -16.44 10.74 -12.28
N ASP A 81 -17.06 10.89 -11.10
CA ASP A 81 -17.21 9.80 -10.14
C ASP A 81 -17.98 8.59 -10.70
N GLU A 82 -18.96 8.79 -11.58
CA GLU A 82 -19.71 7.72 -12.24
C GLU A 82 -18.79 6.88 -13.14
N LYS A 83 -18.01 7.54 -14.00
CA LYS A 83 -17.03 6.90 -14.87
C LYS A 83 -15.91 6.23 -14.08
N ARG A 84 -15.43 6.84 -12.99
CA ARG A 84 -14.47 6.21 -12.06
C ARG A 84 -15.05 4.93 -11.47
N ARG A 85 -16.29 4.94 -10.97
CA ARG A 85 -16.96 3.75 -10.43
C ARG A 85 -17.10 2.66 -11.50
N ALA A 86 -17.53 3.01 -12.71
CA ALA A 86 -17.60 2.06 -13.82
C ALA A 86 -16.23 1.44 -14.16
N SER A 87 -15.14 2.22 -14.11
CA SER A 87 -13.79 1.68 -14.28
C SER A 87 -13.41 0.69 -13.18
N VAL A 88 -13.85 0.89 -11.95
CA VAL A 88 -13.64 -0.07 -10.85
C VAL A 88 -14.43 -1.36 -11.09
N ASP A 89 -15.67 -1.29 -11.56
CA ASP A 89 -16.48 -2.48 -11.89
C ASP A 89 -15.84 -3.31 -13.02
N ILE A 90 -15.31 -2.65 -14.05
CA ILE A 90 -14.54 -3.29 -15.12
C ILE A 90 -13.25 -3.90 -14.57
N GLY A 91 -12.56 -3.19 -13.68
CA GLY A 91 -11.35 -3.65 -13.02
C GLY A 91 -11.58 -4.89 -12.16
N ILE A 92 -12.65 -4.93 -11.36
CA ILE A 92 -13.08 -6.11 -10.60
C ILE A 92 -13.31 -7.28 -11.55
N SER A 93 -14.05 -7.06 -12.64
CA SER A 93 -14.30 -8.09 -13.65
C SER A 93 -12.98 -8.62 -14.26
N ARG A 94 -12.00 -7.74 -14.51
CA ARG A 94 -10.67 -8.12 -15.00
C ARG A 94 -9.88 -8.95 -13.99
N LEU A 95 -9.91 -8.59 -12.71
CA LEU A 95 -9.28 -9.39 -11.64
C LEU A 95 -9.87 -10.80 -11.59
N LEU A 96 -11.20 -10.92 -11.68
CA LEU A 96 -11.89 -12.21 -11.65
C LEU A 96 -11.59 -13.11 -12.85
N GLN A 97 -11.23 -12.54 -14.00
CA GLN A 97 -10.75 -13.34 -15.15
C GLN A 97 -9.43 -14.06 -14.88
N MET A 98 -8.65 -13.59 -13.91
CA MET A 98 -7.38 -14.20 -13.49
C MET A 98 -7.55 -15.12 -12.28
N GLN A 99 -8.79 -15.33 -11.81
CA GLN A 99 -9.09 -16.31 -10.78
C GLN A 99 -9.02 -17.73 -11.37
N ARG A 100 -8.20 -18.57 -10.75
CA ARG A 100 -8.04 -19.99 -11.06
C ARG A 100 -9.28 -20.77 -10.61
N ASP A 101 -9.46 -21.97 -11.16
CA ASP A 101 -10.60 -22.84 -10.80
C ASP A 101 -10.58 -23.23 -9.31
N ASN A 102 -9.40 -23.32 -8.69
CA ASN A 102 -9.25 -23.60 -7.25
C ASN A 102 -9.54 -22.40 -6.31
N GLY A 103 -9.93 -21.24 -6.86
CA GLY A 103 -10.26 -20.03 -6.10
C GLY A 103 -9.08 -19.08 -5.85
N GLY A 104 -7.84 -19.52 -6.06
CA GLY A 104 -6.66 -18.67 -6.06
C GLY A 104 -6.56 -17.79 -7.29
N PHE A 105 -5.55 -16.94 -7.37
CA PHE A 105 -5.29 -16.09 -8.53
C PHE A 105 -3.90 -16.35 -9.10
N ALA A 106 -3.76 -16.12 -10.41
CA ALA A 106 -2.51 -16.23 -11.15
C ALA A 106 -2.09 -14.86 -11.71
N LEU A 107 -0.80 -14.68 -11.98
CA LEU A 107 -0.25 -13.36 -12.33
C LEU A 107 -0.79 -12.79 -13.65
N TRP A 108 -1.03 -13.63 -14.66
CA TRP A 108 -1.33 -13.18 -16.03
C TRP A 108 -2.62 -13.77 -16.61
N ASP A 109 -2.87 -15.05 -16.33
CA ASP A 109 -3.99 -15.80 -16.88
C ASP A 109 -4.41 -16.90 -15.90
N LYS A 110 -5.69 -17.25 -15.87
CA LYS A 110 -6.25 -18.27 -14.96
C LYS A 110 -5.59 -19.65 -15.06
N ASN A 111 -4.89 -19.96 -16.15
CA ASN A 111 -4.22 -21.25 -16.31
C ASN A 111 -2.78 -21.25 -15.77
N GLY A 112 -2.19 -20.08 -15.51
CA GLY A 112 -0.83 -19.94 -14.97
C GLY A 112 -0.74 -20.27 -13.49
N ASP A 113 0.46 -20.51 -12.97
CA ASP A 113 0.65 -20.91 -11.57
C ASP A 113 0.00 -19.96 -10.56
N GLU A 114 -0.38 -20.52 -9.42
CA GLU A 114 -1.01 -19.76 -8.36
C GLU A 114 -0.02 -18.84 -7.65
N GLU A 115 -0.37 -17.56 -7.57
CA GLU A 115 0.36 -16.54 -6.85
C GLU A 115 -0.26 -16.37 -5.46
N TYR A 116 0.28 -17.04 -4.45
CA TYR A 116 -0.36 -17.10 -3.13
C TYR A 116 -0.44 -15.73 -2.44
N TRP A 117 0.64 -14.95 -2.48
CA TRP A 117 0.66 -13.61 -1.88
C TRP A 117 -0.27 -12.67 -2.64
N LEU A 118 -0.27 -12.71 -3.97
CA LEU A 118 -1.20 -11.90 -4.77
C LEU A 118 -2.66 -12.33 -4.64
N THR A 119 -2.92 -13.61 -4.35
CA THR A 119 -4.27 -14.06 -3.99
C THR A 119 -4.76 -13.35 -2.74
N ALA A 120 -3.92 -13.24 -1.70
CA ALA A 120 -4.25 -12.46 -0.51
C ALA A 120 -4.43 -10.96 -0.83
N TYR A 121 -3.55 -10.39 -1.65
CA TYR A 121 -3.62 -8.98 -2.09
C TYR A 121 -4.91 -8.64 -2.84
N VAL A 122 -5.31 -9.47 -3.82
CA VAL A 122 -6.54 -9.29 -4.58
C VAL A 122 -7.76 -9.52 -3.71
N MET A 123 -7.72 -10.50 -2.80
CA MET A 123 -8.80 -10.69 -1.84
C MET A 123 -8.95 -9.50 -0.89
N ASP A 124 -7.87 -8.87 -0.43
CA ASP A 124 -7.93 -7.61 0.34
C ASP A 124 -8.61 -6.51 -0.47
N PHE A 125 -8.20 -6.32 -1.73
CA PHE A 125 -8.84 -5.36 -2.62
C PHE A 125 -10.34 -5.63 -2.81
N LEU A 126 -10.74 -6.88 -3.12
CA LEU A 126 -12.13 -7.23 -3.38
C LEU A 126 -13.02 -7.08 -2.13
N VAL A 127 -12.49 -7.41 -0.95
CA VAL A 127 -13.20 -7.20 0.33
C VAL A 127 -13.38 -5.70 0.59
N ARG A 128 -12.30 -4.91 0.47
CA ARG A 128 -12.35 -3.44 0.60
C ARG A 128 -13.27 -2.81 -0.45
N ALA A 129 -13.35 -3.35 -1.67
CA ALA A 129 -14.28 -2.90 -2.70
C ALA A 129 -15.74 -3.13 -2.28
N GLY A 130 -16.05 -4.30 -1.70
CA GLY A 130 -17.36 -4.57 -1.12
C GLY A 130 -17.73 -3.57 -0.02
N GLU A 131 -16.78 -3.22 0.86
CA GLU A 131 -16.98 -2.21 1.92
C GLU A 131 -17.28 -0.80 1.38
N GLN A 132 -16.79 -0.47 0.17
CA GLN A 132 -17.10 0.79 -0.52
C GLN A 132 -18.37 0.72 -1.40
N GLY A 133 -19.12 -0.39 -1.34
CA GLY A 133 -20.38 -0.58 -2.03
C GLY A 133 -20.25 -0.97 -3.52
N TYR A 134 -19.14 -1.62 -3.90
CA TYR A 134 -19.03 -2.27 -5.21
C TYR A 134 -19.54 -3.71 -5.13
N SER A 135 -20.13 -4.20 -6.21
CA SER A 135 -20.64 -5.57 -6.26
C SER A 135 -19.53 -6.54 -6.67
N VAL A 136 -19.24 -7.51 -5.80
CA VAL A 136 -18.34 -8.62 -6.11
C VAL A 136 -19.12 -9.94 -6.02
N PRO A 137 -19.03 -10.84 -7.01
CA PRO A 137 -19.73 -12.12 -6.98
C PRO A 137 -19.39 -12.92 -5.72
N THR A 138 -20.41 -13.39 -5.00
CA THR A 138 -20.26 -14.10 -3.73
C THR A 138 -19.47 -15.40 -3.88
N ASP A 139 -19.65 -16.12 -4.98
CA ASP A 139 -18.87 -17.34 -5.29
C ASP A 139 -17.36 -17.07 -5.34
N ALA A 140 -16.95 -15.99 -6.00
CA ALA A 140 -15.55 -15.61 -6.11
C ALA A 140 -14.94 -15.29 -4.74
N ILE A 141 -15.66 -14.54 -3.89
CA ILE A 141 -15.24 -14.23 -2.52
C ILE A 141 -15.19 -15.50 -1.65
N ASN A 142 -16.14 -16.41 -1.79
CA ASN A 142 -16.17 -17.65 -1.01
C ASN A 142 -14.99 -18.55 -1.37
N ARG A 143 -14.77 -18.82 -2.66
CA ARG A 143 -13.64 -19.62 -3.14
C ARG A 143 -12.29 -18.99 -2.81
N GLY A 144 -12.18 -17.67 -2.90
CA GLY A 144 -10.99 -16.95 -2.46
C GLY A 144 -10.75 -17.09 -0.96
N ASN A 145 -11.78 -16.97 -0.12
CA ASN A 145 -11.68 -17.17 1.33
C ASN A 145 -11.33 -18.63 1.69
N GLU A 146 -11.90 -19.61 1.02
CA GLU A 146 -11.53 -21.03 1.16
C GLU A 146 -10.04 -21.22 0.84
N ARG A 147 -9.54 -20.52 -0.18
CA ARG A 147 -8.12 -20.55 -0.54
C ARG A 147 -7.23 -19.90 0.51
N LEU A 148 -7.60 -18.73 1.03
CA LEU A 148 -6.88 -18.10 2.15
C LEU A 148 -6.87 -18.99 3.39
N LEU A 149 -7.98 -19.67 3.68
CA LEU A 149 -8.06 -20.60 4.82
C LEU A 149 -7.11 -21.80 4.63
N ARG A 150 -7.01 -22.32 3.40
CA ARG A 150 -6.02 -23.35 3.05
C ARG A 150 -4.59 -22.85 3.27
N TYR A 151 -4.28 -21.56 3.05
CA TYR A 151 -2.95 -21.02 3.32
C TYR A 151 -2.62 -21.08 4.81
N LEU A 152 -3.58 -20.78 5.68
CA LEU A 152 -3.39 -20.84 7.13
C LEU A 152 -3.20 -22.27 7.61
N GLN A 153 -3.98 -23.23 7.08
CA GLN A 153 -4.07 -24.60 7.60
C GLN A 153 -3.07 -25.58 6.98
N ASP A 154 -2.68 -25.36 5.72
CA ASP A 154 -1.80 -26.25 4.96
C ASP A 154 -0.74 -25.41 4.23
N PRO A 155 0.27 -24.87 4.95
CA PRO A 155 1.36 -24.15 4.30
C PRO A 155 2.28 -25.07 3.49
N GLY A 156 2.19 -26.39 3.67
CA GLY A 156 2.98 -27.39 2.97
C GLY A 156 2.72 -27.39 1.46
N MET A 157 1.47 -27.19 1.06
CA MET A 157 1.05 -27.15 -0.36
C MET A 157 1.53 -25.92 -1.15
N MET A 158 2.04 -24.87 -0.48
CA MET A 158 2.56 -23.69 -1.16
C MET A 158 3.92 -23.97 -1.79
N SER A 159 4.00 -23.87 -3.12
CA SER A 159 5.22 -24.01 -3.92
C SER A 159 5.66 -22.64 -4.45
N ILE A 160 6.73 -22.08 -3.86
CA ILE A 160 7.27 -20.78 -4.24
C ILE A 160 8.70 -20.99 -4.75
N PRO A 161 8.87 -21.43 -6.02
CA PRO A 161 10.13 -21.99 -6.50
C PRO A 161 11.28 -20.98 -6.55
N TYR A 162 10.97 -19.69 -6.69
CA TYR A 162 11.97 -18.62 -6.76
C TYR A 162 12.32 -18.03 -5.39
N ALA A 163 11.69 -18.49 -4.30
CA ALA A 163 11.96 -17.95 -2.98
C ALA A 163 13.27 -18.51 -2.40
N ASP A 164 14.20 -17.63 -2.06
CA ASP A 164 15.45 -18.02 -1.39
C ASP A 164 15.20 -18.47 0.06
N ASN A 165 14.22 -17.86 0.72
CA ASN A 165 13.77 -18.24 2.06
C ASN A 165 12.30 -18.64 2.05
N LEU A 166 12.04 -19.91 1.74
CA LEU A 166 10.69 -20.46 1.63
C LEU A 166 9.85 -20.30 2.91
N LYS A 167 10.46 -20.38 4.10
CA LYS A 167 9.74 -20.21 5.37
C LYS A 167 9.23 -18.78 5.52
N ALA A 168 10.08 -17.79 5.24
CA ALA A 168 9.71 -16.38 5.28
C ALA A 168 8.61 -16.05 4.25
N SER A 169 8.71 -16.60 3.04
CA SER A 169 7.67 -16.45 2.00
C SER A 169 6.33 -17.03 2.46
N LYS A 170 6.33 -18.24 3.03
CA LYS A 170 5.11 -18.87 3.57
C LYS A 170 4.53 -18.07 4.73
N PHE A 171 5.37 -17.59 5.64
CA PHE A 171 4.95 -16.74 6.75
C PHE A 171 4.30 -15.44 6.24
N ALA A 172 4.88 -14.80 5.22
CA ALA A 172 4.32 -13.60 4.61
C ALA A 172 2.93 -13.84 3.99
N VAL A 173 2.76 -14.95 3.26
CA VAL A 173 1.46 -15.34 2.69
C VAL A 173 0.44 -15.61 3.79
N GLN A 174 0.81 -16.41 4.80
CA GLN A 174 -0.07 -16.77 5.91
C GLN A 174 -0.52 -15.54 6.71
N SER A 175 0.40 -14.64 7.05
CA SER A 175 0.08 -13.44 7.79
C SER A 175 -0.82 -12.48 7.02
N TYR A 176 -0.62 -12.32 5.71
CA TYR A 176 -1.50 -11.46 4.93
C TYR A 176 -2.89 -12.09 4.76
N ALA A 177 -2.96 -13.40 4.47
CA ALA A 177 -4.21 -14.15 4.43
C ALA A 177 -4.97 -14.07 5.76
N ALA A 178 -4.25 -14.16 6.88
CA ALA A 178 -4.80 -14.03 8.22
C ALA A 178 -5.46 -12.66 8.44
N LEU A 179 -4.80 -11.57 8.03
CA LEU A 179 -5.37 -10.21 8.12
C LEU A 179 -6.66 -10.09 7.30
N VAL A 180 -6.65 -10.56 6.05
CA VAL A 180 -7.82 -10.47 5.14
C VAL A 180 -9.00 -11.30 5.66
N LEU A 181 -8.74 -12.49 6.21
CA LEU A 181 -9.77 -13.31 6.84
C LEU A 181 -10.26 -12.72 8.17
N ALA A 182 -9.38 -12.15 8.99
CA ALA A 182 -9.74 -11.56 10.28
C ALA A 182 -10.64 -10.34 10.12
N ARG A 183 -10.40 -9.50 9.11
CA ARG A 183 -11.31 -8.39 8.76
C ARG A 183 -12.74 -8.86 8.49
N GLN A 184 -12.88 -10.05 7.91
CA GLN A 184 -14.18 -10.68 7.65
C GLN A 184 -14.68 -11.54 8.81
N GLN A 185 -13.99 -11.57 9.96
CA GLN A 185 -14.27 -12.46 11.10
C GLN A 185 -14.25 -13.96 10.74
N LYS A 186 -13.44 -14.33 9.75
CA LYS A 186 -13.33 -15.71 9.21
C LYS A 186 -12.02 -16.41 9.57
N ALA A 187 -11.10 -15.75 10.26
CA ALA A 187 -9.80 -16.34 10.62
C ALA A 187 -9.90 -17.20 11.91
N PRO A 188 -9.68 -18.52 11.86
CA PRO A 188 -9.74 -19.34 13.06
C PRO A 188 -8.59 -19.02 14.02
N LEU A 189 -8.91 -18.73 15.28
CA LEU A 189 -7.91 -18.30 16.27
C LEU A 189 -6.80 -19.34 16.51
N GLY A 190 -7.13 -20.64 16.43
CA GLY A 190 -6.15 -21.72 16.52
C GLY A 190 -5.08 -21.65 15.42
N ALA A 191 -5.48 -21.33 14.18
CA ALA A 191 -4.54 -21.19 13.08
C ALA A 191 -3.67 -19.94 13.23
N LEU A 192 -4.23 -18.82 13.70
CA LEU A 192 -3.47 -17.60 13.99
C LEU A 192 -2.41 -17.83 15.06
N ARG A 193 -2.77 -18.57 16.12
CA ARG A 193 -1.84 -18.95 17.19
C ARG A 193 -0.74 -19.87 16.69
N GLU A 194 -1.07 -20.85 15.85
CA GLU A 194 -0.05 -21.72 15.25
C GLU A 194 0.95 -20.91 14.42
N ILE A 195 0.47 -19.99 13.56
CA ILE A 195 1.36 -19.11 12.78
C ILE A 195 2.25 -18.27 13.70
N TRP A 196 1.70 -17.76 14.82
CA TRP A 196 2.48 -16.99 15.81
C TRP A 196 3.62 -17.78 16.45
N GLU A 197 3.48 -19.09 16.62
CA GLU A 197 4.58 -19.92 17.15
C GLU A 197 5.78 -19.96 16.18
N HIS A 198 5.55 -19.75 14.88
CA HIS A 198 6.59 -19.65 13.84
C HIS A 198 7.03 -18.20 13.53
N ARG A 199 6.75 -17.24 14.41
CA ARG A 199 7.13 -15.81 14.22
C ARG A 199 8.61 -15.56 13.90
N ALA A 200 9.50 -16.47 14.28
CA ALA A 200 10.93 -16.39 13.97
C ALA A 200 11.23 -16.57 12.47
N ASP A 201 10.28 -17.12 11.69
CA ASP A 201 10.42 -17.28 10.24
C ASP A 201 10.21 -15.94 9.49
N ALA A 202 9.72 -14.90 10.15
CA ALA A 202 9.48 -13.60 9.54
C ALA A 202 10.80 -12.91 9.10
N ALA A 203 10.91 -12.54 7.82
CA ALA A 203 12.02 -11.76 7.28
C ALA A 203 11.71 -10.25 7.14
N SER A 204 10.55 -9.81 7.64
CA SER A 204 10.10 -8.41 7.67
C SER A 204 9.11 -8.20 8.81
N GLY A 205 9.01 -6.97 9.31
CA GLY A 205 8.03 -6.56 10.31
C GLY A 205 6.60 -6.55 9.80
N LEU A 206 6.36 -6.30 8.50
CA LEU A 206 5.02 -6.22 7.95
C LEU A 206 4.15 -7.48 8.22
N PRO A 207 4.60 -8.72 7.93
CA PRO A 207 3.78 -9.90 8.21
C PRO A 207 3.55 -10.12 9.71
N LEU A 208 4.46 -9.68 10.59
CA LEU A 208 4.23 -9.71 12.04
C LEU A 208 3.13 -8.73 12.44
N LEU A 209 3.12 -7.53 11.85
CA LEU A 209 2.08 -6.54 12.11
C LEU A 209 0.71 -7.01 11.60
N GLN A 210 0.65 -7.57 10.40
CA GLN A 210 -0.58 -8.14 9.83
C GLN A 210 -1.15 -9.24 10.71
N LEU A 211 -0.30 -10.16 11.18
CA LEU A 211 -0.69 -11.23 12.11
C LEU A 211 -1.13 -10.66 13.47
N GLY A 212 -0.44 -9.65 13.99
CA GLY A 212 -0.79 -9.00 15.25
C GLY A 212 -2.15 -8.32 15.21
N VAL A 213 -2.45 -7.62 14.12
CA VAL A 213 -3.79 -7.07 13.86
C VAL A 213 -4.82 -8.19 13.78
N ALA A 214 -4.55 -9.26 13.01
CA ALA A 214 -5.46 -10.41 12.90
C ALA A 214 -5.78 -11.06 14.25
N LEU A 215 -4.75 -11.32 15.08
CA LEU A 215 -4.90 -11.88 16.43
C LEU A 215 -5.77 -10.98 17.32
N LYS A 216 -5.49 -9.67 17.34
CA LYS A 216 -6.25 -8.70 18.12
C LYS A 216 -7.71 -8.62 17.65
N THR A 217 -7.94 -8.59 16.35
CA THR A 217 -9.28 -8.58 15.73
C THR A 217 -10.10 -9.83 16.06
N MET A 218 -9.45 -10.99 16.21
CA MET A 218 -10.10 -12.25 16.57
C MET A 218 -10.14 -12.54 18.08
N GLY A 219 -9.68 -11.59 18.92
CA GLY A 219 -9.82 -11.64 20.38
C GLY A 219 -8.60 -12.12 21.18
N ASP A 220 -7.46 -12.42 20.55
CA ASP A 220 -6.19 -12.70 21.26
C ASP A 220 -5.33 -11.44 21.34
N ALA A 221 -5.74 -10.50 22.18
CA ALA A 221 -5.09 -9.20 22.34
C ALA A 221 -3.64 -9.32 22.82
N MET A 222 -3.34 -10.28 23.70
CA MET A 222 -2.01 -10.47 24.27
C MET A 222 -0.97 -10.82 23.18
N ARG A 223 -1.21 -11.90 22.41
CA ARG A 223 -0.32 -12.23 21.29
C ARG A 223 -0.36 -11.18 20.18
N GLY A 224 -1.52 -10.55 19.97
CA GLY A 224 -1.65 -9.46 19.02
C GLY A 224 -0.72 -8.29 19.34
N GLU A 225 -0.66 -7.87 20.59
CA GLU A 225 0.22 -6.79 21.05
C GLU A 225 1.69 -7.18 21.00
N GLU A 226 2.04 -8.41 21.40
CA GLU A 226 3.41 -8.93 21.26
C GLU A 226 3.88 -8.91 19.80
N ALA A 227 3.02 -9.32 18.86
CA ALA A 227 3.31 -9.33 17.44
C ALA A 227 3.49 -7.91 16.86
N ILE A 228 2.63 -6.97 17.25
CA ILE A 228 2.72 -5.56 16.83
C ILE A 228 4.02 -4.92 17.34
N VAL A 229 4.40 -5.17 18.59
CA VAL A 229 5.65 -4.65 19.17
C VAL A 229 6.87 -5.28 18.50
N LEU A 230 6.82 -6.58 18.20
CA LEU A 230 7.90 -7.28 17.50
C LEU A 230 8.05 -6.76 16.06
N ALA A 231 6.94 -6.50 15.36
CA ALA A 231 6.94 -6.01 14.00
C ALA A 231 7.79 -4.74 13.81
N LEU A 232 7.68 -3.78 14.73
CA LEU A 232 8.45 -2.53 14.66
C LEU A 232 9.94 -2.70 14.95
N LYS A 233 10.33 -3.83 15.54
CA LYS A 233 11.71 -4.18 15.87
C LYS A 233 12.37 -5.10 14.84
N THR A 234 11.60 -5.59 13.87
CA THR A 234 12.07 -6.52 12.82
C THR A 234 12.17 -5.80 11.49
N PRO A 235 13.33 -5.21 11.14
CA PRO A 235 13.51 -4.58 9.84
C PRO A 235 13.53 -5.64 8.73
N ARG A 236 13.10 -5.26 7.53
CA ARG A 236 13.32 -6.07 6.32
C ARG A 236 14.82 -6.07 5.99
N ASN A 237 15.33 -7.20 5.49
CA ASN A 237 16.68 -7.25 4.93
C ASN A 237 16.80 -6.29 3.73
N SER A 238 17.87 -5.48 3.71
CA SER A 238 18.16 -4.53 2.62
C SER A 238 18.79 -5.18 1.39
N ASP A 239 19.15 -6.46 1.45
CA ASP A 239 19.69 -7.20 0.30
C ASP A 239 18.57 -7.59 -0.68
N GLU A 240 18.38 -6.78 -1.72
CA GLU A 240 17.39 -6.95 -2.78
C GLU A 240 17.58 -8.24 -3.60
N ARG A 241 18.74 -8.91 -3.50
CA ARG A 241 18.98 -10.18 -4.18
C ARG A 241 18.21 -11.34 -3.56
N ILE A 242 17.75 -11.18 -2.31
CA ILE A 242 16.96 -12.19 -1.61
C ILE A 242 15.50 -12.04 -2.02
N TRP A 243 15.03 -12.94 -2.88
CA TRP A 243 13.65 -12.95 -3.33
C TRP A 243 12.75 -13.66 -2.32
N LEU A 244 11.80 -12.91 -1.75
CA LEU A 244 10.80 -13.44 -0.81
C LEU A 244 9.46 -13.78 -1.49
N GLY A 245 9.24 -13.40 -2.75
CA GLY A 245 7.97 -13.63 -3.45
C GLY A 245 6.78 -12.83 -2.91
N ASP A 246 7.05 -11.81 -2.09
CA ASP A 246 6.03 -10.95 -1.48
C ASP A 246 5.88 -9.60 -2.21
N TYR A 247 6.55 -9.40 -3.35
CA TYR A 247 6.55 -8.13 -4.10
C TYR A 247 6.95 -6.93 -3.22
N GLY A 248 7.86 -7.16 -2.25
CA GLY A 248 8.21 -6.23 -1.19
C GLY A 248 9.56 -5.55 -1.30
N SER A 249 9.63 -4.40 -0.65
CA SER A 249 10.84 -3.62 -0.40
C SER A 249 10.75 -2.99 1.00
N PRO A 250 11.86 -2.50 1.58
CA PRO A 250 11.81 -1.78 2.86
C PRO A 250 10.87 -0.57 2.82
N LEU A 251 10.80 0.12 1.68
CA LEU A 251 9.91 1.25 1.45
C LEU A 251 8.44 0.82 1.45
N ARG A 252 8.12 -0.24 0.70
CA ARG A 252 6.77 -0.82 0.61
C ARG A 252 6.27 -1.27 1.97
N ASP A 253 7.10 -2.00 2.70
CA ASP A 253 6.74 -2.55 4.01
C ASP A 253 6.50 -1.43 5.03
N SER A 254 7.37 -0.41 5.06
CA SER A 254 7.21 0.76 5.94
C SER A 254 5.91 1.53 5.67
N ALA A 255 5.55 1.74 4.40
CA ALA A 255 4.32 2.43 4.02
C ALA A 255 3.05 1.64 4.39
N LEU A 256 3.04 0.33 4.15
CA LEU A 256 1.91 -0.52 4.54
C LEU A 256 1.81 -0.66 6.06
N MET A 257 2.94 -0.74 6.77
CA MET A 257 2.94 -0.76 8.23
C MET A 257 2.35 0.53 8.81
N LEU A 258 2.75 1.70 8.28
CA LEU A 258 2.18 2.98 8.69
C LEU A 258 0.67 3.03 8.45
N SER A 259 0.22 2.56 7.29
CA SER A 259 -1.21 2.49 6.95
C SER A 259 -1.98 1.60 7.93
N LEU A 260 -1.44 0.42 8.27
CA LEU A 260 -2.08 -0.52 9.21
C LEU A 260 -2.13 0.02 10.64
N LEU A 261 -1.07 0.69 11.10
CA LEU A 261 -1.06 1.32 12.43
C LEU A 261 -2.11 2.43 12.53
N GLU A 262 -2.21 3.28 11.51
CA GLU A 262 -3.18 4.37 11.47
C GLU A 262 -4.62 3.83 11.37
N GLU A 263 -4.88 2.87 10.47
CA GLU A 263 -6.20 2.28 10.25
C GLU A 263 -6.75 1.63 11.53
N ASN A 264 -5.87 1.03 12.34
CA ASN A 264 -6.22 0.36 13.59
C ASN A 264 -5.99 1.20 14.86
N LYS A 265 -5.59 2.47 14.73
CA LYS A 265 -5.31 3.41 15.84
C LYS A 265 -4.30 2.87 16.87
N LEU A 266 -3.22 2.27 16.37
CA LEU A 266 -2.17 1.62 17.17
C LEU A 266 -0.89 2.47 17.22
N LEU A 267 -0.27 2.59 18.40
CA LEU A 267 1.07 3.17 18.59
C LEU A 267 1.30 4.53 17.90
N PRO A 268 0.54 5.59 18.26
CA PRO A 268 0.62 6.89 17.60
C PRO A 268 2.02 7.52 17.62
N ASP A 269 2.81 7.29 18.67
CA ASP A 269 4.17 7.82 18.78
C ASP A 269 5.11 7.19 17.74
N GLU A 270 4.98 5.89 17.51
CA GLU A 270 5.77 5.14 16.52
C GLU A 270 5.37 5.51 15.08
N GLN A 271 4.10 5.86 14.85
CA GLN A 271 3.63 6.33 13.55
C GLN A 271 4.38 7.59 13.10
N TYR A 272 4.69 8.52 14.02
CA TYR A 272 5.43 9.74 13.67
C TYR A 272 6.87 9.44 13.26
N SER A 273 7.55 8.55 13.98
CA SER A 273 8.91 8.10 13.66
C SER A 273 8.96 7.42 12.29
N LEU A 274 8.00 6.52 12.04
CA LEU A 274 7.88 5.80 10.78
C LEU A 274 7.56 6.74 9.61
N LEU A 275 6.67 7.71 9.80
CA LEU A 275 6.35 8.72 8.80
C LEU A 275 7.57 9.57 8.43
N ASN A 276 8.36 10.02 9.41
CA ASN A 276 9.56 10.80 9.12
C ASN A 276 10.56 10.00 8.27
N THR A 277 10.80 8.75 8.64
CA THR A 277 11.67 7.83 7.90
C THR A 277 11.14 7.60 6.47
N LEU A 278 9.83 7.33 6.35
CA LEU A 278 9.18 7.05 5.08
C LEU A 278 9.20 8.25 4.13
N SER A 279 8.95 9.45 4.64
CA SER A 279 8.97 10.69 3.86
C SER A 279 10.37 10.97 3.28
N GLN A 280 11.42 10.69 4.05
CA GLN A 280 12.80 10.84 3.60
C GLN A 280 13.16 9.82 2.51
N GLN A 281 12.79 8.55 2.70
CA GLN A 281 13.06 7.48 1.73
C GLN A 281 12.28 7.70 0.43
N ALA A 282 10.98 7.94 0.51
CA ALA A 282 10.10 8.05 -0.67
C ALA A 282 10.46 9.23 -1.60
N PHE A 283 10.95 10.34 -1.05
CA PHE A 283 11.30 11.51 -1.86
C PHE A 283 12.56 11.29 -2.71
N GLY A 284 13.49 10.46 -2.24
CA GLY A 284 14.76 10.17 -2.93
C GLY A 284 14.62 9.19 -4.09
N GLU A 285 13.55 8.39 -4.11
CA GLU A 285 13.40 7.32 -5.10
C GLU A 285 12.98 7.84 -6.47
N ARG A 286 13.81 7.55 -7.47
CA ARG A 286 13.57 7.91 -8.87
C ARG A 286 12.52 7.00 -9.52
N TRP A 287 12.55 5.71 -9.20
CA TRP A 287 11.64 4.71 -9.74
C TRP A 287 10.96 3.99 -8.59
N LEU A 288 9.65 3.79 -8.72
CA LEU A 288 8.83 3.06 -7.76
C LEU A 288 8.12 1.94 -8.52
N SER A 289 8.05 0.77 -7.89
CA SER A 289 7.16 -0.30 -8.34
C SER A 289 5.70 0.08 -8.12
N THR A 290 4.79 -0.59 -8.84
CA THR A 290 3.33 -0.46 -8.64
C THR A 290 2.93 -0.75 -7.19
N GLN A 291 3.56 -1.74 -6.54
CA GLN A 291 3.37 -2.04 -5.12
C GLN A 291 3.82 -0.89 -4.21
N GLU A 292 4.99 -0.31 -4.45
CA GLU A 292 5.48 0.82 -3.64
C GLU A 292 4.62 2.07 -3.83
N SER A 293 4.27 2.42 -5.07
CA SER A 293 3.38 3.54 -5.36
C SER A 293 2.01 3.34 -4.69
N ASN A 294 1.45 2.13 -4.72
CA ASN A 294 0.19 1.85 -4.04
C ASN A 294 0.32 1.89 -2.50
N ALA A 295 1.38 1.31 -1.93
CA ALA A 295 1.61 1.36 -0.48
C ALA A 295 1.77 2.82 0.01
N LEU A 296 2.53 3.63 -0.73
CA LEU A 296 2.70 5.05 -0.46
C LEU A 296 1.41 5.85 -0.67
N PHE A 297 0.58 5.49 -1.64
CA PHE A 297 -0.76 6.05 -1.81
C PHE A 297 -1.63 5.80 -0.58
N LEU A 298 -1.70 4.55 -0.10
CA LEU A 298 -2.48 4.19 1.09
C LEU A 298 -1.99 4.94 2.34
N ALA A 299 -0.67 5.03 2.52
CA ALA A 299 -0.07 5.77 3.63
C ALA A 299 -0.31 7.28 3.52
N ALA A 300 -0.22 7.85 2.33
CA ALA A 300 -0.44 9.29 2.13
C ALA A 300 -1.91 9.68 2.34
N ARG A 301 -2.84 8.80 1.97
CA ARG A 301 -4.28 9.01 2.17
C ARG A 301 -4.64 9.17 3.64
N THR A 302 -4.05 8.38 4.53
CA THR A 302 -4.34 8.47 5.98
C THR A 302 -3.81 9.75 6.62
N LEU A 303 -2.91 10.46 5.92
CA LEU A 303 -2.22 11.65 6.41
C LEU A 303 -2.65 12.96 5.75
N GLN A 304 -3.56 12.94 4.77
CA GLN A 304 -3.93 14.15 4.01
C GLN A 304 -4.46 15.29 4.87
N ASP A 305 -5.19 14.97 5.95
CA ASP A 305 -5.78 15.96 6.85
C ASP A 305 -4.96 16.16 8.13
N LEU A 306 -3.69 15.73 8.15
CA LEU A 306 -2.80 15.92 9.28
C LEU A 306 -2.52 17.42 9.49
N PRO A 307 -2.86 17.98 10.67
CA PRO A 307 -2.60 19.40 10.95
C PRO A 307 -1.10 19.68 11.00
N GLY A 308 -0.68 20.77 10.36
CA GLY A 308 0.70 21.21 10.30
C GLY A 308 0.80 22.58 9.67
N LYS A 309 0.71 23.63 10.49
CA LYS A 309 0.81 25.02 10.05
C LYS A 309 2.16 25.31 9.40
N TRP A 310 2.14 25.98 8.25
CA TRP A 310 3.35 26.38 7.52
C TRP A 310 3.15 27.73 6.82
N GLN A 311 4.26 28.40 6.54
CA GLN A 311 4.33 29.62 5.74
C GLN A 311 5.54 29.54 4.80
N ALA A 312 5.40 30.01 3.57
CA ALA A 312 6.50 30.05 2.61
C ALA A 312 6.32 31.20 1.61
N GLN A 313 7.43 31.85 1.24
CA GLN A 313 7.48 32.73 0.08
C GLN A 313 7.98 31.94 -1.12
N THR A 314 7.31 32.04 -2.26
CA THR A 314 7.70 31.35 -3.49
C THR A 314 8.01 32.35 -4.59
N THR A 315 8.75 31.92 -5.61
CA THR A 315 9.13 32.78 -6.75
C THR A 315 7.98 33.05 -7.71
N PHE A 316 6.94 32.21 -7.70
CA PHE A 316 5.78 32.30 -8.59
C PHE A 316 4.54 32.95 -7.94
N SER A 317 4.63 33.37 -6.66
CA SER A 317 3.57 34.09 -5.96
C SER A 317 4.12 35.37 -5.33
N ALA A 318 3.45 36.50 -5.56
CA ALA A 318 3.80 37.76 -4.89
C ALA A 318 3.38 37.74 -3.40
N GLU A 319 2.24 37.11 -3.09
CA GLU A 319 1.76 36.96 -1.72
C GLU A 319 2.38 35.74 -1.04
N PRO A 320 2.70 35.82 0.28
CA PRO A 320 3.15 34.68 1.04
C PRO A 320 2.09 33.57 1.06
N LEU A 321 2.51 32.33 0.80
CA LEU A 321 1.65 31.17 0.92
C LEU A 321 1.61 30.72 2.39
N THR A 322 0.43 30.35 2.88
CA THR A 322 0.22 29.82 4.22
C THR A 322 -0.80 28.69 4.17
N GLY A 323 -0.66 27.70 5.04
CA GLY A 323 -1.62 26.60 5.15
C GLY A 323 -1.61 25.96 6.53
N GLU A 324 -2.75 25.43 6.93
CA GLU A 324 -2.90 24.66 8.18
C GLU A 324 -2.67 23.15 7.97
N LYS A 325 -2.58 22.72 6.72
CA LYS A 325 -2.29 21.35 6.28
C LYS A 325 -1.46 21.36 4.99
N ALA A 326 -1.01 20.18 4.57
CA ALA A 326 -0.24 20.03 3.35
C ALA A 326 -1.01 20.54 2.12
N GLN A 327 -0.34 21.29 1.24
CA GLN A 327 -0.92 21.86 0.03
C GLN A 327 -0.06 21.54 -1.19
N THR A 328 -0.70 21.01 -2.24
CA THR A 328 -0.07 20.76 -3.55
C THR A 328 -0.44 21.86 -4.53
N SER A 329 0.55 22.38 -5.24
CA SER A 329 0.37 23.35 -6.34
C SER A 329 1.01 22.82 -7.61
N ASN A 330 0.29 22.89 -8.74
CA ASN A 330 0.87 22.60 -10.04
C ASN A 330 1.75 23.77 -10.50
N LEU A 331 2.89 23.44 -11.11
CA LEU A 331 3.81 24.37 -11.75
C LEU A 331 3.78 24.09 -13.25
N ASN A 332 3.38 25.09 -14.03
CA ASN A 332 3.37 25.05 -15.50
C ASN A 332 4.44 26.00 -16.04
#